data_AF-A0A534APJ0-F1
#
_entry.id   AF-A0A534APJ0-F1
#
_cell.length_a   1.000
_cell.length_b   1.000
_cell.length_c   1.000
_cell.angle_alpha   90.00
_cell.angle_beta   90.00
_cell.angle_gamma   90.00
#
_symmetry.space_group_name_H-M   'P 1'
#
loop_
_entity.id
_entity.type
_entity.pdbx_description
1 polymer ?
#
loop_
_entity_poly.entity_id
_entity_poly.type
_entity_poly.pdbx_seq_one_letter_code
_entity_poly.pdbx_strand_id
1 'polypeptide(L)'
;MGVVKLECRLMHRHAPPTRCVVRLASPARDVQRLTALLGEHLSALELPEPVRACELAAAALVPHRPESESLWQPGERGGSFGKESCDLIERLRARLGAEAVYGLTRLPAHRPEKAWAVAEPPSASTHRAQPGCSADIAPARRRPVWLLPAPQRLSVRDGLPRRRGPLRLVSEPERIETGWWDGDEIARDYYTAVDIHGVHLWVFRERAAPHDWFLHGVFG
;
A
#
# COMPACT_ATOMS: atom_id res chain seq x y z
N MET A 1 -16.20 -16.53 22.49
CA MET A 1 -16.08 -15.05 22.51
C MET A 1 -14.65 -14.67 22.18
N GLY A 2 -14.43 -13.59 21.45
CA GLY A 2 -13.10 -13.06 21.10
C GLY A 2 -12.97 -11.60 21.49
N VAL A 3 -11.74 -11.13 21.64
CA VAL A 3 -11.39 -9.74 21.96
C VAL A 3 -11.14 -9.00 20.64
N VAL A 4 -11.64 -7.77 20.53
CA VAL A 4 -11.37 -6.86 19.39
C VAL A 4 -10.47 -5.68 19.76
N LYS A 5 -10.36 -5.39 21.06
CA LYS A 5 -9.55 -4.30 21.60
C LYS A 5 -8.99 -4.67 22.97
N LEU A 6 -7.68 -4.54 23.12
CA LEU A 6 -6.96 -4.61 24.39
C LEU A 6 -6.39 -3.22 24.73
N GLU A 7 -6.53 -2.81 25.97
CA GLU A 7 -5.91 -1.61 26.51
C GLU A 7 -4.96 -2.01 27.64
N CYS A 8 -3.67 -1.76 27.44
CA CYS A 8 -2.66 -1.90 28.48
C CYS A 8 -2.30 -0.51 29.02
N ARG A 9 -2.45 -0.33 30.34
CA ARG A 9 -2.04 0.90 31.04
C ARG A 9 -0.80 0.61 31.85
N LEU A 10 0.25 1.37 31.58
CA LEU A 10 1.52 1.29 32.28
C LEU A 10 1.58 2.43 33.29
N MET A 11 1.60 2.08 34.58
CA MET A 11 1.62 3.06 35.66
C MET A 11 3.06 3.40 36.03
N HIS A 12 3.28 4.69 36.14
CA HIS A 12 4.56 5.32 36.45
C HIS A 12 4.49 5.90 37.88
N ARG A 13 5.65 6.15 38.49
CA ARG A 13 5.79 6.81 39.80
C ARG A 13 5.37 8.29 39.76
N HIS A 14 5.78 9.02 38.74
CA HIS A 14 5.59 10.47 38.65
C HIS A 14 4.90 10.91 37.37
N ALA A 15 5.22 10.27 36.23
CA ALA A 15 4.54 10.52 34.97
C ALA A 15 3.08 10.02 34.97
N PRO A 16 2.19 10.61 34.14
CA PRO A 16 0.86 10.05 33.92
C PRO A 16 0.95 8.64 33.29
N PRO A 17 -0.06 7.78 33.48
CA PRO A 17 -0.04 6.43 32.92
C PRO A 17 0.08 6.42 31.40
N THR A 18 1.05 5.68 30.87
CA THR A 18 1.19 5.45 29.43
C THR A 18 0.13 4.46 28.98
N ARG A 19 -0.65 4.82 27.95
CA ARG A 19 -1.72 3.96 27.40
C ARG A 19 -1.29 3.33 26.09
N CYS A 20 -1.26 2.01 26.06
CA CYS A 20 -1.05 1.19 24.87
C CYS A 20 -2.39 0.56 24.46
N VAL A 21 -2.92 0.93 23.30
CA VAL A 21 -4.18 0.38 22.79
C VAL A 21 -3.89 -0.49 21.59
N VAL A 22 -4.16 -1.79 21.72
CA VAL A 22 -4.05 -2.77 20.64
C VAL A 22 -5.45 -3.02 20.08
N ARG A 23 -5.64 -2.74 18.80
CA ARG A 23 -6.88 -3.05 18.07
C ARG A 23 -6.62 -4.21 17.11
N LEU A 24 -7.49 -5.20 17.13
CA LEU A 24 -7.41 -6.39 16.28
C LEU A 24 -8.32 -6.21 15.08
N ALA A 25 -7.91 -6.67 13.90
CA ALA A 25 -8.70 -6.61 12.68
C ALA A 25 -9.79 -7.69 12.66
N SER A 26 -9.61 -8.79 13.41
CA SER A 26 -10.65 -9.79 13.67
C SER A 26 -10.72 -10.17 15.16
N PRO A 27 -11.90 -10.60 15.67
CA PRO A 27 -12.00 -11.05 17.06
C PRO A 27 -11.05 -12.23 17.32
N ALA A 28 -10.12 -12.08 18.26
CA ALA A 28 -9.13 -13.10 18.57
C ALA A 28 -9.31 -13.64 19.99
N ARG A 29 -9.01 -14.93 20.18
CA ARG A 29 -8.97 -15.59 21.50
C ARG A 29 -7.64 -16.28 21.80
N ASP A 30 -6.73 -16.26 20.85
CA ASP A 30 -5.44 -16.93 20.94
C ASP A 30 -4.47 -16.11 21.80
N VAL A 31 -4.13 -16.63 22.97
CA VAL A 31 -3.24 -15.98 23.94
C VAL A 31 -1.85 -15.75 23.35
N GLN A 32 -1.31 -16.67 22.55
CA GLN A 32 0.03 -16.54 21.98
C GLN A 32 0.06 -15.38 20.98
N ARG A 33 -0.94 -15.30 20.10
CA ARG A 33 -1.08 -14.19 19.16
C ARG A 33 -1.28 -12.84 19.86
N LEU A 34 -2.15 -12.77 20.86
CA LEU A 34 -2.41 -11.55 21.62
C LEU A 34 -1.15 -11.07 22.36
N THR A 35 -0.39 -12.00 22.94
CA THR A 35 0.87 -11.70 23.64
C THR A 35 1.92 -11.17 22.67
N ALA A 36 2.06 -11.79 21.49
CA ALA A 36 2.99 -11.33 20.47
C ALA A 36 2.65 -9.91 20.00
N LEU A 37 1.38 -9.63 19.69
CA LEU A 37 0.92 -8.30 19.28
C LEU A 37 1.15 -7.23 20.35
N LEU A 38 0.82 -7.54 21.61
CA LEU A 38 1.07 -6.63 22.72
C LEU A 38 2.56 -6.37 22.91
N GLY A 39 3.40 -7.41 22.80
CA GLY A 39 4.85 -7.29 22.88
C GLY A 39 5.44 -6.38 21.80
N GLU A 40 4.95 -6.48 20.56
CA GLU A 40 5.36 -5.62 19.46
C GLU A 40 5.00 -4.14 19.73
N HIS A 41 3.78 -3.87 20.19
CA HIS A 41 3.37 -2.52 20.56
C HIS A 41 4.19 -1.95 21.73
N LEU A 42 4.44 -2.75 22.77
CA LEU A 42 5.24 -2.34 23.93
C LEU A 42 6.70 -2.09 23.56
N SER A 43 7.25 -2.85 22.60
CA SER A 43 8.64 -2.66 22.15
C SER A 43 8.83 -1.38 21.34
N ALA A 44 7.78 -0.91 20.66
CA ALA A 44 7.79 0.35 19.92
C ALA A 44 7.49 1.59 20.80
N LEU A 45 7.09 1.39 22.07
CA LEU A 45 6.71 2.46 22.98
C LEU A 45 7.92 3.04 23.71
N GLU A 46 8.15 4.34 23.53
CA GLU A 46 9.08 5.10 24.37
C GLU A 46 8.43 5.40 25.72
N LEU A 47 9.04 4.90 26.80
CA LEU A 47 8.53 5.07 28.15
C LEU A 47 9.17 6.30 28.80
N PRO A 48 8.38 7.21 29.38
CA PRO A 48 8.91 8.41 30.03
C PRO A 48 9.69 8.09 31.31
N GLU A 49 9.37 6.97 31.98
CA GLU A 49 10.05 6.49 33.19
C GLU A 49 9.76 4.98 33.43
N PRO A 50 10.44 4.31 34.37
CA PRO A 50 10.18 2.90 34.68
C PRO A 50 8.73 2.61 35.08
N VAL A 51 8.20 1.49 34.60
CA VAL A 51 6.84 1.03 34.91
C VAL A 51 6.83 0.31 36.26
N ARG A 52 5.88 0.66 37.14
CA ARG A 52 5.70 0.05 38.46
C ARG A 52 4.55 -0.96 38.52
N ALA A 53 3.54 -0.76 37.69
CA ALA A 53 2.40 -1.65 37.57
C ALA A 53 1.86 -1.61 36.14
N CYS A 54 1.26 -2.71 35.70
CA CYS A 54 0.53 -2.77 34.44
C CYS A 54 -0.89 -3.27 34.68
N GLU A 55 -1.85 -2.65 34.00
CA GLU A 55 -3.23 -3.10 33.95
C GLU A 55 -3.54 -3.48 32.50
N LEU A 56 -4.15 -4.64 32.29
CA LEU A 56 -4.61 -5.08 30.98
C LEU A 56 -6.13 -5.26 31.01
N ALA A 57 -6.83 -4.49 30.18
CA ALA A 57 -8.29 -4.53 30.07
C ALA A 57 -8.72 -4.90 28.65
N ALA A 58 -9.71 -5.78 28.53
CA ALA A 58 -10.39 -6.08 27.29
C ALA A 58 -11.74 -5.34 27.28
N ALA A 59 -11.96 -4.46 26.28
CA ALA A 59 -13.11 -3.55 26.32
C ALA A 59 -14.44 -4.24 26.02
N ALA A 60 -14.50 -5.08 24.99
CA ALA A 60 -15.71 -5.79 24.59
C ALA A 60 -15.36 -7.17 24.03
N LEU A 61 -16.06 -8.18 24.55
CA LEU A 61 -16.03 -9.55 24.03
C LEU A 61 -17.12 -9.70 22.98
N VAL A 62 -16.75 -10.09 21.77
CA VAL A 62 -17.66 -10.27 20.64
C VAL A 62 -17.81 -11.78 20.36
N PRO A 63 -18.98 -12.26 19.89
CA PRO A 63 -19.11 -13.62 19.39
C PRO A 63 -18.02 -13.91 18.35
N HIS A 64 -17.22 -14.93 18.63
CA HIS A 64 -16.15 -15.37 17.74
C HIS A 64 -16.62 -16.66 17.09
N ARG A 65 -16.84 -16.61 15.78
CA ARG A 65 -17.00 -17.83 14.98
C ARG A 65 -15.62 -18.26 14.53
N PRO A 66 -15.19 -19.50 14.80
CA PRO A 66 -14.00 -20.02 14.15
C PRO A 66 -14.27 -19.97 12.64
N GLU A 67 -13.45 -19.21 11.92
CA GLU A 67 -13.44 -19.30 10.47
C GLU A 67 -12.99 -20.72 10.11
N SER A 68 -13.76 -21.40 9.27
CA SER A 68 -13.36 -22.72 8.77
C SER A 68 -12.00 -22.58 8.09
N GLU A 69 -11.03 -23.38 8.54
CA GLU A 69 -9.77 -23.51 7.81
C GLU A 69 -10.10 -23.94 6.39
N SER A 70 -9.46 -23.27 5.43
CA SER A 70 -9.58 -23.65 4.02
C SER A 70 -9.20 -25.12 3.90
N LEU A 71 -10.07 -25.93 3.27
CA LEU A 71 -9.79 -27.33 2.93
C LEU A 71 -8.58 -27.48 1.98
N TRP A 72 -8.11 -26.37 1.40
CA TRP A 72 -7.04 -26.31 0.40
C TRP A 72 -5.78 -25.74 1.02
N GLN A 73 -4.62 -26.34 0.70
CA GLN A 73 -3.34 -25.84 1.19
C GLN A 73 -3.01 -24.48 0.58
N PRO A 74 -2.29 -23.60 1.31
CA PRO A 74 -1.78 -22.35 0.76
C PRO A 74 -0.96 -22.62 -0.52
N GLY A 75 -1.46 -22.17 -1.67
CA GLY A 75 -0.77 -22.28 -2.97
C GLY A 75 -1.44 -23.17 -4.03
N GLU A 76 -2.41 -24.02 -3.69
CA GLU A 76 -3.01 -24.96 -4.65
C GLU A 76 -4.06 -24.34 -5.59
N ARG A 77 -4.60 -23.16 -5.23
CA ARG A 77 -5.26 -22.23 -6.14
C ARG A 77 -4.84 -20.83 -5.70
N GLY A 78 -4.31 -20.03 -6.64
CA GLY A 78 -3.73 -18.70 -6.41
C GLY A 78 -4.13 -18.04 -5.08
N GLY A 79 -3.15 -17.98 -4.17
CA GLY A 79 -3.21 -17.43 -2.80
C GLY A 79 -4.58 -16.95 -2.34
N SER A 80 -5.37 -17.84 -1.72
CA SER A 80 -6.43 -17.38 -0.84
C SER A 80 -5.77 -16.53 0.25
N PHE A 81 -6.15 -15.25 0.33
CA PHE A 81 -5.80 -14.33 1.41
C PHE A 81 -6.37 -14.89 2.72
N GLY A 82 -5.63 -15.81 3.34
CA GLY A 82 -6.03 -16.48 4.57
C GLY A 82 -5.74 -15.64 5.81
N LYS A 83 -6.08 -16.21 6.97
CA LYS A 83 -5.84 -15.65 8.30
C LYS A 83 -4.39 -15.17 8.51
N GLU A 84 -3.41 -15.87 7.97
CA GLU A 84 -1.98 -15.52 8.08
C GLU A 84 -1.63 -14.15 7.49
N SER A 85 -2.27 -13.76 6.39
CA SER A 85 -2.06 -12.45 5.77
C SER A 85 -2.66 -11.33 6.62
N CYS A 86 -3.83 -11.56 7.23
CA CYS A 86 -4.44 -10.61 8.16
C CYS A 86 -3.59 -10.44 9.42
N ASP A 87 -3.07 -11.54 9.98
CA ASP A 87 -2.21 -11.53 11.17
C ASP A 87 -0.88 -10.82 10.91
N LEU A 88 -0.35 -10.91 9.69
CA LEU A 88 0.80 -10.12 9.25
C LEU A 88 0.46 -8.62 9.17
N ILE A 89 -0.63 -8.25 8.52
CA ILE A 89 -1.07 -6.85 8.39
C ILE A 89 -1.28 -6.22 9.78
N GLU A 90 -1.89 -6.95 10.70
CA GLU A 90 -2.07 -6.52 12.09
C GLU A 90 -0.73 -6.27 12.79
N ARG A 91 0.22 -7.20 12.68
CA ARG A 91 1.56 -7.03 13.27
C ARG A 91 2.30 -5.83 12.66
N LEU A 92 2.19 -5.63 11.34
CA LEU A 92 2.80 -4.48 10.68
C LEU A 92 2.18 -3.16 11.16
N ARG A 93 0.85 -3.09 11.26
CA ARG A 93 0.14 -1.92 11.82
C ARG A 93 0.49 -1.67 13.29
N ALA A 94 0.69 -2.73 14.06
CA ALA A 94 1.07 -2.64 15.46
C ALA A 94 2.45 -1.99 15.65
N ARG A 95 3.39 -2.32 14.77
CA ARG A 95 4.78 -1.84 14.83
C ARG A 95 5.01 -0.50 14.14
N LEU A 96 4.40 -0.29 12.98
CA LEU A 96 4.64 0.86 12.11
C LEU A 96 3.56 1.95 12.24
N GLY A 97 2.46 1.64 12.91
CA GLY A 97 1.27 2.50 12.98
C GLY A 97 0.25 2.17 11.89
N ALA A 98 -1.01 2.55 12.14
CA ALA A 98 -2.13 2.26 11.23
C ALA A 98 -1.97 2.95 9.86
N GLU A 99 -1.42 4.16 9.84
CA GLU A 99 -1.20 4.97 8.63
C GLU A 99 -0.07 4.44 7.74
N ALA A 100 0.87 3.67 8.29
CA ALA A 100 2.01 3.14 7.55
C ALA A 100 1.68 1.89 6.72
N VAL A 101 0.50 1.28 6.94
CA VAL A 101 0.09 0.05 6.26
C VAL A 101 -1.30 0.23 5.66
N TYR A 102 -1.33 0.31 4.34
CA TYR A 102 -2.53 0.54 3.55
C TYR A 102 -2.58 -0.38 2.32
N GLY A 103 -3.78 -0.57 1.79
CA GLY A 103 -4.03 -1.26 0.53
C GLY A 103 -4.00 -0.31 -0.66
N LEU A 104 -3.98 -0.89 -1.87
CA LEU A 104 -4.12 -0.16 -3.13
C LEU A 104 -5.34 -0.67 -3.87
N THR A 105 -6.13 0.25 -4.44
CA THR A 105 -7.25 -0.08 -5.31
C THR A 105 -7.12 0.61 -6.65
N ARG A 106 -7.71 0.03 -7.69
CA ARG A 106 -7.74 0.59 -9.03
C ARG A 106 -8.95 1.50 -9.20
N LEU A 107 -8.75 2.67 -9.77
CA LEU A 107 -9.81 3.58 -10.19
C LEU A 107 -9.95 3.55 -11.72
N PRO A 108 -11.15 3.75 -12.27
CA PRO A 108 -11.40 3.80 -13.70
C PRO A 108 -10.96 5.16 -14.29
N ALA A 109 -9.71 5.54 -14.08
CA ALA A 109 -9.13 6.76 -14.64
C ALA A 109 -7.93 6.42 -15.54
N HIS A 110 -7.80 7.16 -16.64
CA HIS A 110 -6.70 6.97 -17.58
C HIS A 110 -5.40 7.65 -17.12
N ARG A 111 -5.51 8.76 -16.39
CA ARG A 111 -4.36 9.49 -15.82
C ARG A 111 -3.64 8.61 -14.81
N PRO A 112 -2.33 8.36 -14.97
CA PRO A 112 -1.59 7.46 -14.09
C PRO A 112 -1.70 7.83 -12.60
N GLU A 113 -1.72 9.13 -12.30
CA GLU A 113 -1.82 9.71 -10.97
C GLU A 113 -3.20 9.51 -10.32
N LYS A 114 -4.26 9.36 -11.14
CA LYS A 114 -5.65 9.17 -10.68
C LYS A 114 -6.16 7.74 -10.90
N ALA A 115 -5.34 6.84 -11.48
CA ALA A 115 -5.72 5.47 -11.84
C ALA A 115 -5.76 4.50 -10.65
N TRP A 116 -5.40 4.96 -9.47
CA TRP A 116 -5.37 4.18 -8.24
C TRP A 116 -5.67 5.08 -7.04
N ALA A 117 -6.00 4.46 -5.91
CA ALA A 117 -6.14 5.14 -4.64
C ALA A 117 -5.65 4.24 -3.50
N VAL A 118 -5.30 4.89 -2.39
CA VAL A 118 -5.08 4.22 -1.11
C VAL A 118 -6.42 3.68 -0.61
N ALA A 119 -6.43 2.44 -0.14
CA ALA A 119 -7.58 1.76 0.42
C ALA A 119 -7.22 1.15 1.77
N GLU A 120 -8.23 0.75 2.56
CA GLU A 120 -7.96 -0.12 3.70
C GLU A 120 -7.40 -1.46 3.21
N PRO A 121 -6.36 -2.00 3.88
CA PRO A 121 -5.85 -3.32 3.56
C PRO A 121 -6.95 -4.35 3.81
N PRO A 122 -6.96 -5.46 3.04
CA PRO A 122 -7.99 -6.47 3.15
C PRO A 122 -8.10 -7.01 4.58
N SER A 123 -9.32 -7.01 5.11
CA SER A 123 -9.67 -7.68 6.37
C SER A 123 -10.27 -9.05 6.10
N ALA A 124 -10.14 -9.98 7.05
CA ALA A 124 -10.77 -11.30 6.99
C ALA A 124 -12.28 -11.22 6.68
N SER A 125 -12.97 -10.20 7.20
CA SER A 125 -14.40 -9.95 6.97
C SER A 125 -14.77 -9.41 5.58
N THR A 126 -13.82 -8.85 4.83
CA THR A 126 -14.06 -8.26 3.49
C THR A 126 -13.84 -9.25 2.35
N HIS A 127 -13.37 -10.47 2.63
CA HIS A 127 -13.21 -11.52 1.63
C HIS A 127 -14.52 -12.23 1.28
N ARG A 128 -15.56 -11.45 0.95
CA ARG A 128 -16.58 -11.95 0.03
C ARG A 128 -16.05 -11.64 -1.36
N ALA A 129 -15.23 -12.54 -1.90
CA ALA A 129 -14.89 -12.53 -3.31
C ALA A 129 -16.22 -12.49 -4.07
N GLN A 130 -16.55 -11.35 -4.68
CA GLN A 130 -17.60 -11.32 -5.69
C GLN A 130 -17.04 -12.10 -6.88
N PRO A 131 -17.57 -13.30 -7.18
CA PRO A 131 -17.16 -14.03 -8.36
C PRO A 131 -17.85 -13.33 -9.54
N GLY A 132 -17.15 -12.41 -10.21
CA GLY A 132 -17.79 -11.67 -11.29
C GLY A 132 -16.99 -10.57 -11.99
N CYS A 133 -15.75 -10.29 -11.58
CA CYS A 133 -14.90 -9.36 -12.34
C CYS A 133 -13.65 -10.06 -12.83
N SER A 134 -13.83 -11.03 -13.73
CA SER A 134 -12.88 -11.18 -14.82
C SER A 134 -12.96 -9.90 -15.66
N ALA A 135 -12.29 -8.84 -15.19
CA ALA A 135 -12.06 -7.69 -16.04
C ALA A 135 -11.26 -8.23 -17.21
N ASP A 136 -11.86 -8.25 -18.40
CA ASP A 136 -11.17 -8.56 -19.64
C ASP A 136 -9.86 -7.77 -19.66
N ILE A 137 -8.75 -8.47 -19.43
CA ILE A 137 -7.43 -7.88 -19.45
C ILE A 137 -7.09 -7.76 -20.92
N ALA A 138 -7.65 -6.76 -21.59
CA ALA A 138 -6.99 -6.21 -22.77
C ALA A 138 -5.51 -6.03 -22.41
N PRO A 139 -4.56 -6.40 -23.28
CA PRO A 139 -3.14 -6.39 -22.95
C PRO A 139 -2.77 -4.99 -22.47
N ALA A 140 -2.72 -4.83 -21.15
CA ALA A 140 -2.48 -3.55 -20.54
C ALA A 140 -1.05 -3.22 -20.91
N ARG A 141 -0.84 -2.09 -21.59
CA ARG A 141 0.49 -1.53 -21.78
C ARG A 141 1.16 -1.54 -20.42
N ARG A 142 2.34 -2.15 -20.32
CA ARG A 142 3.04 -2.29 -19.04
C ARG A 142 3.39 -0.89 -18.53
N ARG A 143 2.65 -0.42 -17.54
CA ARG A 143 2.94 0.81 -16.79
C ARG A 143 3.77 0.44 -15.55
N PRO A 144 4.70 1.29 -15.10
CA PRO A 144 5.50 1.02 -13.91
C PRO A 144 4.61 1.04 -12.66
N VAL A 145 5.00 0.25 -11.64
CA VAL A 145 4.38 0.29 -10.31
C VAL A 145 4.85 1.53 -9.54
N TRP A 146 6.08 1.97 -9.77
CA TRP A 146 6.69 3.09 -9.07
C TRP A 146 6.57 4.37 -9.90
N LEU A 147 5.65 5.25 -9.48
CA LEU A 147 5.54 6.61 -9.99
C LEU A 147 6.24 7.59 -9.06
N LEU A 148 6.86 8.61 -9.63
CA LEU A 148 7.35 9.76 -8.88
C LEU A 148 6.15 10.58 -8.39
N PRO A 149 6.21 11.16 -7.17
CA PRO A 149 5.14 12.02 -6.66
C PRO A 149 4.82 13.21 -7.58
N ALA A 150 5.84 13.72 -8.27
CA ALA A 150 5.71 14.71 -9.32
C ALA A 150 6.65 14.34 -10.49
N PRO A 151 6.20 14.51 -11.75
CA PRO A 151 7.08 14.30 -12.89
C PRO A 151 8.32 15.19 -12.85
N GLN A 152 9.50 14.60 -13.05
CA GLN A 152 10.77 15.32 -13.05
C GLN A 152 11.16 15.72 -14.47
N ARG A 153 11.33 17.02 -14.73
CA ARG A 153 11.77 17.52 -16.05
C ARG A 153 13.15 16.97 -16.41
N LEU A 154 13.30 16.51 -17.65
CA LEU A 154 14.54 16.00 -18.22
C LEU A 154 15.20 17.05 -19.11
N SER A 155 16.53 17.09 -19.10
CA SER A 155 17.30 17.86 -20.07
C SER A 155 17.21 17.20 -21.45
N VAL A 156 17.13 18.00 -22.50
CA VAL A 156 17.08 17.54 -23.88
C VAL A 156 18.34 17.98 -24.61
N ARG A 157 18.98 17.08 -25.35
CA ARG A 157 20.09 17.41 -26.26
C ARG A 157 19.88 16.65 -27.56
N ASP A 158 19.99 17.34 -28.69
CA ASP A 158 19.77 16.77 -30.03
C ASP A 158 18.37 16.12 -30.17
N GLY A 159 17.36 16.71 -29.52
CA GLY A 159 15.98 16.22 -29.52
C GLY A 159 15.71 15.00 -28.63
N LEU A 160 16.73 14.44 -27.96
CA LEU A 160 16.60 13.25 -27.11
C LEU A 160 16.68 13.60 -25.61
N PRO A 161 15.82 12.98 -24.76
CA PRO A 161 15.86 13.19 -23.33
C PRO A 161 17.11 12.55 -22.69
N ARG A 162 17.62 13.20 -21.64
CA ARG A 162 18.81 12.76 -20.89
C ARG A 162 18.56 12.69 -19.39
N ARG A 163 19.09 11.64 -18.77
CA ARG A 163 19.18 11.45 -17.31
C ARG A 163 20.47 10.72 -17.00
N ARG A 164 21.47 11.44 -16.47
CA ARG A 164 22.84 10.91 -16.23
C ARG A 164 23.49 10.31 -17.49
N GLY A 165 23.02 10.69 -18.68
CA GLY A 165 23.37 10.09 -19.97
C GLY A 165 22.20 10.17 -20.96
N PRO A 166 22.40 9.82 -22.24
CA PRO A 166 21.32 9.70 -23.22
C PRO A 166 20.35 8.57 -22.84
N LEU A 167 19.06 8.82 -22.98
CA LEU A 167 18.03 7.79 -22.84
C LEU A 167 17.70 7.19 -24.20
N ARG A 168 17.60 5.86 -24.27
CA ARG A 168 17.14 5.15 -25.47
C ARG A 168 15.66 4.80 -25.31
N LEU A 169 14.80 5.34 -26.18
CA LEU A 169 13.39 4.95 -26.23
C LEU A 169 13.29 3.54 -26.83
N VAL A 170 12.55 2.65 -26.16
CA VAL A 170 12.43 1.22 -26.53
C VAL A 170 10.99 0.79 -26.78
N SER A 171 10.03 1.71 -26.73
CA SER A 171 8.62 1.44 -27.02
C SER A 171 8.02 2.47 -27.96
N GLU A 172 6.94 2.08 -28.62
CA GLU A 172 5.99 3.01 -29.24
C GLU A 172 5.33 3.91 -28.20
N PRO A 173 4.89 5.13 -28.57
CA PRO A 173 4.21 6.04 -27.66
C PRO A 173 2.87 5.47 -27.17
N GLU A 174 2.59 5.64 -25.88
CA GLU A 174 1.25 5.56 -25.30
C GLU A 174 0.72 6.98 -25.14
N ARG A 175 -0.27 7.35 -25.97
CA ARG A 175 -0.91 8.67 -25.88
C ARG A 175 -1.97 8.66 -24.80
N ILE A 176 -1.87 9.60 -23.87
CA ILE A 176 -2.89 9.87 -22.85
C ILE A 176 -3.34 11.32 -23.03
N GLU A 177 -4.59 11.48 -23.45
CA GLU A 177 -5.23 12.77 -23.66
C GLU A 177 -6.58 12.76 -22.94
N THR A 178 -6.69 13.47 -21.81
CA THR A 178 -7.83 13.28 -20.91
C THR A 178 -8.04 14.44 -19.93
N GLY A 179 -9.28 14.49 -19.41
CA GLY A 179 -9.87 15.47 -18.51
C GLY A 179 -9.79 16.93 -18.94
N TRP A 180 -10.14 17.12 -20.20
CA TRP A 180 -10.76 18.36 -20.68
C TRP A 180 -12.06 18.74 -19.92
N TRP A 181 -12.67 17.81 -19.18
CA TRP A 181 -13.91 18.04 -18.42
C TRP A 181 -13.72 18.48 -16.96
N ASP A 182 -12.54 18.27 -16.36
CA ASP A 182 -12.27 18.56 -14.94
C ASP A 182 -11.26 19.71 -14.73
N GLY A 183 -10.80 20.36 -15.82
CA GLY A 183 -9.86 21.47 -15.77
C GLY A 183 -8.39 21.07 -15.62
N ASP A 184 -8.10 19.77 -15.40
CA ASP A 184 -6.75 19.23 -15.28
C ASP A 184 -6.28 18.60 -16.60
N GLU A 185 -6.60 19.20 -17.75
CA GLU A 185 -6.36 18.61 -19.06
C GLU A 185 -4.89 18.21 -19.24
N ILE A 186 -4.66 16.96 -19.66
CA ILE A 186 -3.33 16.49 -20.04
C ILE A 186 -3.34 15.96 -21.45
N ALA A 187 -2.26 16.22 -22.19
CA ALA A 187 -1.97 15.62 -23.50
C ALA A 187 -0.50 15.21 -23.52
N ARG A 188 -0.24 13.92 -23.28
CA ARG A 188 1.11 13.37 -23.06
C ARG A 188 1.34 12.12 -23.92
N ASP A 189 2.52 12.04 -24.52
CA ASP A 189 3.00 10.83 -25.20
C ASP A 189 4.03 10.13 -24.29
N TYR A 190 3.67 8.98 -23.73
CA TYR A 190 4.51 8.19 -22.82
C TYR A 190 5.35 7.16 -23.58
N TYR A 191 6.58 6.95 -23.13
CA TYR A 191 7.53 6.00 -23.69
C TYR A 191 8.21 5.23 -22.56
N THR A 192 8.55 3.97 -22.83
CA THR A 192 9.56 3.26 -22.05
C THR A 192 10.93 3.64 -22.60
N ALA A 193 11.80 4.12 -21.72
CA ALA A 193 13.17 4.47 -22.03
C ALA A 193 14.13 3.62 -21.19
N VAL A 194 15.34 3.38 -21.69
CA VAL A 194 16.40 2.69 -20.96
C VAL A 194 17.57 3.66 -20.81
N ASP A 195 18.09 3.79 -19.59
CA ASP A 195 19.29 4.59 -19.32
C ASP A 195 20.59 3.82 -19.61
N ILE A 196 21.72 4.50 -19.44
CA ILE A 196 23.05 3.92 -19.67
C ILE A 196 23.40 2.74 -18.74
N HIS A 197 22.63 2.54 -17.66
CA HIS A 197 22.81 1.45 -16.69
C HIS A 197 21.80 0.32 -16.89
N GLY A 198 20.94 0.39 -17.93
CA GLY A 198 19.93 -0.63 -18.21
C GLY A 198 18.63 -0.46 -17.42
N VAL A 199 18.47 0.62 -16.66
CA VAL A 199 17.25 0.87 -15.89
C VAL A 199 16.14 1.30 -16.84
N HIS A 200 14.99 0.63 -16.72
CA HIS A 200 13.79 0.96 -17.48
C HIS A 200 13.04 2.09 -16.79
N LEU A 201 12.79 3.15 -17.54
CA LEU A 201 12.17 4.39 -17.10
C LEU A 201 10.90 4.63 -17.89
N TRP A 202 9.93 5.24 -17.25
CA TRP A 202 8.72 5.70 -17.89
C TRP A 202 8.75 7.21 -18.00
N VAL A 203 8.92 7.68 -19.23
CA VAL A 203 9.09 9.09 -19.56
C VAL A 203 7.95 9.54 -20.45
N PHE A 204 7.61 10.82 -20.42
CA PHE A 204 6.66 11.36 -21.39
C PHE A 204 7.15 12.66 -21.99
N ARG A 205 6.59 12.97 -23.16
CA ARG A 205 6.70 14.26 -23.81
C ARG A 205 5.34 14.94 -23.80
N GLU A 206 5.30 16.19 -23.39
CA GLU A 206 4.07 16.99 -23.47
C GLU A 206 3.76 17.35 -24.93
N ARG A 207 2.47 17.31 -25.29
CA ARG A 207 2.02 17.71 -26.62
C ARG A 207 1.77 19.21 -26.73
N ALA A 208 1.58 19.91 -25.61
CA ALA A 208 1.56 21.36 -25.59
C ALA A 208 2.98 21.92 -25.71
N ALA A 209 3.12 23.11 -26.32
CA ALA A 209 4.40 23.82 -26.30
C ALA A 209 4.82 24.10 -24.85
N PRO A 210 6.09 23.93 -24.48
CA PRO A 210 7.28 23.79 -25.36
C PRO A 210 7.66 22.34 -25.73
N HIS A 211 6.80 21.35 -25.47
CA HIS A 211 7.06 19.92 -25.70
C HIS A 211 8.19 19.31 -24.86
N ASP A 212 8.21 19.68 -23.58
CA ASP A 212 9.20 19.21 -22.62
C ASP A 212 9.09 17.71 -22.34
N TRP A 213 10.21 17.13 -21.93
CA TRP A 213 10.32 15.75 -21.51
C TRP A 213 10.35 15.62 -19.99
N PHE A 214 9.67 14.62 -19.46
CA PHE A 214 9.58 14.35 -18.04
C PHE A 214 9.78 12.86 -17.74
N LEU A 215 10.42 12.57 -16.62
CA LEU A 215 10.44 11.26 -15.99
C LEU A 215 9.27 11.15 -15.03
N HIS A 216 8.45 10.12 -15.17
CA HIS A 216 7.27 9.91 -14.33
C HIS A 216 7.32 8.61 -13.53
N GLY A 217 8.02 7.59 -14.00
CA GLY A 217 8.11 6.33 -13.27
C GLY A 217 9.36 5.52 -13.57
N VAL A 218 9.55 4.48 -12.76
CA VAL A 218 10.67 3.53 -12.89
C VAL A 218 10.10 2.11 -12.86
N PHE A 219 10.55 1.27 -13.78
CA PHE A 219 10.24 -0.15 -13.75
C PHE A 219 11.25 -0.86 -12.83
N GLY A 220 10.76 -1.78 -12.00
CA GLY A 220 11.54 -2.61 -11.10
C GLY A 220 11.30 -4.08 -11.34
#